data_AF-A0A261CYJ7-F1
#
_entry.id   AF-A0A261CYJ7-F1
#
_cell.length_a   1.000
_cell.length_b   1.000
_cell.length_c   1.000
_cell.angle_alpha   90.00
_cell.angle_beta   90.00
_cell.angle_gamma   90.00
#
_symmetry.space_group_name_H-M   'P 1'
#
loop_
_entity.id
_entity.type
_entity.pdbx_description
1 polymer ?
#
loop_
_entity_poly.entity_id
_entity_poly.type
_entity_poly.pdbx_seq_one_letter_code
_entity_poly.pdbx_strand_id
1 'polypeptide(L)'
;MDQPLLERSLALVADTDPDFTVHFYERLFTEHPSVRQLFGDEIRPQATMLQRAIVSVLEHLDDPEWLRTSLGSLGRVHASLGVTPQMYGWVATTLVDTMADVGGEKWTDDMSTAWKDALTAVAAMMLDAYPADPSDDGPDSERSLSGSGRHRR
;
A
#
# COMPACT_ATOMS: atom_id res chain seq x y z
N MET A 1 7.61 7.62 -12.78
CA MET A 1 7.73 8.01 -11.36
C MET A 1 9.02 8.79 -11.23
N ASP A 2 9.04 9.96 -10.57
CA ASP A 2 10.26 10.75 -10.39
C ASP A 2 11.05 10.21 -9.19
N GLN A 3 11.84 9.16 -9.43
CA GLN A 3 12.62 8.50 -8.40
C GLN A 3 13.61 9.46 -7.68
N PRO A 4 14.39 10.30 -8.39
CA PRO A 4 15.26 11.27 -7.71
C PRO A 4 14.52 12.22 -6.77
N LEU A 5 13.30 12.65 -7.12
CA LEU A 5 12.48 13.49 -6.25
C LEU A 5 12.01 12.74 -4.99
N LEU A 6 11.59 11.48 -5.13
CA LEU A 6 11.18 10.62 -4.00
C LEU A 6 12.35 10.37 -3.05
N GLU A 7 13.52 10.01 -3.56
CA GLU A 7 14.72 9.76 -2.75
C GLU A 7 15.16 11.01 -1.99
N ARG A 8 15.24 12.15 -2.68
CA ARG A 8 15.67 13.41 -2.06
C ARG A 8 14.67 13.92 -1.02
N SER A 9 13.38 13.76 -1.27
CA SER A 9 12.34 14.14 -0.31
C SER A 9 12.27 13.20 0.89
N LEU A 10 12.50 11.89 0.71
CA LEU A 10 12.65 10.95 1.83
C LEU A 10 13.85 11.33 2.70
N ALA A 11 15.00 11.63 2.07
CA ALA A 11 16.21 12.04 2.79
C ALA A 11 15.98 13.33 3.59
N LEU A 12 15.33 14.33 2.97
CA LEU A 12 14.93 15.56 3.66
C LEU A 12 14.13 15.28 4.95
N VAL A 13 13.13 14.41 4.87
CA VAL A 13 12.28 14.04 6.01
C VAL A 13 13.09 13.28 7.06
N ALA A 14 13.81 12.24 6.65
CA ALA A 14 14.58 11.39 7.57
C ALA A 14 15.74 12.12 8.26
N ASP A 15 16.39 13.07 7.58
CA ASP A 15 17.44 13.92 8.16
C ASP A 15 16.87 14.95 9.15
N THR A 16 15.64 15.40 8.91
CA THR A 16 14.95 16.36 9.79
C THR A 16 14.39 15.66 11.03
N ASP A 17 13.80 14.48 10.83
CA ASP A 17 13.25 13.66 11.89
C ASP A 17 13.41 12.16 11.58
N PRO A 18 14.37 11.46 12.22
CA PRO A 18 14.56 10.03 12.05
C PRO A 18 13.37 9.18 12.53
N ASP A 19 12.55 9.71 13.45
CA ASP A 19 11.40 9.05 14.06
C ASP A 19 10.08 9.41 13.34
N PHE A 20 10.11 10.06 12.16
CA PHE A 20 8.90 10.49 11.45
C PHE A 20 7.86 9.37 11.22
N THR A 21 8.30 8.12 11.08
CA THR A 21 7.39 6.97 10.93
C THR A 21 6.62 6.63 12.21
N VAL A 22 7.16 6.98 13.39
CA VAL A 22 6.44 6.91 14.66
C VAL A 22 5.33 7.96 14.68
N HIS A 23 5.65 9.20 14.31
CA HIS A 23 4.66 10.28 14.21
C HIS A 23 3.56 9.99 13.19
N PHE A 24 3.92 9.36 12.07
CA PHE A 24 2.95 8.84 11.11
C PHE A 24 1.95 7.88 11.78
N TYR A 25 2.42 6.91 12.57
CA TYR A 25 1.51 5.98 13.24
C TYR A 25 0.67 6.63 14.34
N GLU A 26 1.25 7.55 15.12
CA GLU A 26 0.52 8.34 16.12
C GLU A 26 -0.63 9.12 15.46
N ARG A 27 -0.35 9.75 14.32
CA ARG A 27 -1.34 10.47 13.52
C ARG A 27 -2.39 9.53 12.93
N LEU A 28 -1.97 8.42 12.33
CA LEU A 28 -2.87 7.43 11.71
C LEU A 28 -3.87 6.89 12.73
N PHE A 29 -3.42 6.58 13.95
CA PHE A 29 -4.31 6.07 15.00
C PHE A 29 -5.21 7.15 15.59
N THR A 30 -4.81 8.42 15.53
CA THR A 30 -5.64 9.55 15.93
C THR A 30 -6.74 9.81 14.90
N GLU A 31 -6.40 9.82 13.62
CA GLU A 31 -7.32 10.10 12.51
C GLU A 31 -8.23 8.90 12.19
N HIS A 32 -7.71 7.68 12.32
CA HIS A 32 -8.40 6.44 11.99
C HIS A 32 -8.30 5.40 13.14
N PRO A 33 -8.99 5.62 14.28
CA PRO A 33 -8.85 4.78 15.47
C PRO A 33 -9.19 3.29 15.26
N SER A 34 -10.01 2.96 14.26
CA SER A 34 -10.33 1.57 13.89
C SER A 34 -9.11 0.78 13.43
N VAL A 35 -8.11 1.45 12.83
CA VAL A 35 -6.88 0.83 12.33
C VAL A 35 -5.99 0.34 13.48
N ARG A 36 -6.04 1.01 14.65
CA ARG A 36 -5.20 0.67 15.82
C ARG A 36 -5.35 -0.78 16.26
N GLN A 37 -6.52 -1.38 16.08
CA GLN A 37 -6.83 -2.76 16.46
C GLN A 37 -6.03 -3.80 15.66
N LEU A 38 -5.45 -3.42 14.52
CA LEU A 38 -4.62 -4.28 13.69
C LEU A 38 -3.15 -4.35 14.17
N PHE A 39 -2.77 -3.54 15.17
CA PHE A 39 -1.40 -3.40 15.63
C PHE A 39 -1.26 -3.85 17.09
N GLY A 40 -0.07 -4.36 17.44
CA GLY A 40 0.30 -4.66 18.83
C GLY A 40 0.48 -3.38 19.67
N ASP A 41 0.84 -3.55 20.94
CA ASP A 41 1.07 -2.42 21.86
C ASP A 41 2.31 -1.59 21.49
N GLU A 42 3.35 -2.24 20.98
CA GLU A 42 4.59 -1.58 20.57
C GLU A 42 4.56 -1.18 19.10
N ILE A 43 4.68 0.13 18.84
CA ILE A 43 4.63 0.67 17.47
C ILE A 43 6.00 0.84 16.84
N ARG A 44 7.06 1.02 17.64
CA ARG A 44 8.42 1.30 17.13
C ARG A 44 8.97 0.21 16.20
N PRO A 45 8.81 -1.10 16.49
CA PRO A 45 9.26 -2.14 15.56
C PRO A 45 8.58 -2.03 14.19
N GLN A 46 7.28 -1.76 14.20
CA GLN A 46 6.49 -1.58 12.97
C GLN A 46 6.87 -0.31 12.21
N ALA A 47 7.12 0.81 12.91
CA ALA A 47 7.65 2.04 12.33
C ALA A 47 8.98 1.81 11.59
N THR A 48 9.90 1.09 12.22
CA THR A 48 11.18 0.70 11.59
C THR A 48 10.95 -0.21 10.37
N MET A 49 10.02 -1.15 10.44
CA MET A 49 9.70 -2.02 9.30
C MET A 49 9.11 -1.22 8.13
N LEU A 50 8.23 -0.26 8.39
CA LEU A 50 7.67 0.61 7.37
C LEU A 50 8.76 1.43 6.67
N GLN A 51 9.64 2.06 7.44
CA GLN A 51 10.73 2.86 6.88
C GLN A 51 11.63 2.02 5.96
N ARG A 52 11.99 0.81 6.40
CA ARG A 52 12.78 -0.13 5.58
C ARG A 52 12.05 -0.54 4.32
N ALA A 53 10.76 -0.82 4.41
CA ALA A 53 9.95 -1.19 3.24
C ALA A 53 9.89 -0.06 2.22
N ILE A 54 9.71 1.20 2.66
CA ILE A 54 9.74 2.38 1.78
C ILE A 54 11.09 2.48 1.06
N VAL A 55 12.20 2.40 1.80
CA VAL A 55 13.55 2.47 1.23
C VAL A 55 13.75 1.35 0.20
N SER A 56 13.41 0.11 0.53
CA SER A 56 13.57 -1.02 -0.40
C SER A 56 12.72 -0.87 -1.66
N VAL A 57 11.51 -0.30 -1.58
CA VAL A 57 10.72 -0.01 -2.78
C VAL A 57 11.40 1.05 -3.65
N LEU A 58 11.93 2.13 -3.04
CA LEU A 58 12.65 3.17 -3.79
C LEU A 58 13.90 2.60 -4.49
N GLU A 59 14.67 1.75 -3.81
CA GLU A 59 15.86 1.08 -4.37
C GLU A 59 15.56 0.17 -5.56
N HIS A 60 14.30 -0.28 -5.72
CA HIS A 60 13.88 -1.24 -6.75
C HIS A 60 12.79 -0.67 -7.69
N LEU A 61 12.62 0.65 -7.78
CA LEU A 61 11.59 1.25 -8.64
C LEU A 61 11.71 0.87 -10.12
N ASP A 62 12.94 0.61 -10.58
CA ASP A 62 13.25 0.18 -11.94
C ASP A 62 13.33 -1.36 -12.10
N ASP A 63 12.92 -2.13 -11.08
CA ASP A 63 12.86 -3.60 -11.11
C ASP A 63 11.40 -4.11 -10.99
N PRO A 64 10.68 -4.22 -12.12
CA PRO A 64 9.29 -4.67 -12.13
C PRO A 64 9.10 -6.10 -11.59
N GLU A 65 10.09 -6.98 -11.75
CA GLU A 65 9.98 -8.36 -11.29
C GLU A 65 10.06 -8.43 -9.77
N TRP A 66 11.02 -7.70 -9.19
CA TRP A 66 11.15 -7.55 -7.75
C TRP A 66 9.90 -6.91 -7.16
N LEU A 67 9.42 -5.80 -7.73
CA LEU A 67 8.22 -5.10 -7.26
C LEU A 67 7.01 -6.03 -7.24
N ARG A 68 6.72 -6.71 -8.36
CA ARG A 68 5.59 -7.64 -8.45
C ARG A 68 5.69 -8.77 -7.42
N THR A 69 6.88 -9.33 -7.23
CA THR A 69 7.09 -10.46 -6.33
C THR A 69 7.00 -10.04 -4.87
N SER A 70 7.73 -9.00 -4.49
CA SER A 70 7.82 -8.49 -3.11
C SER A 70 6.51 -7.87 -2.66
N LEU A 71 5.92 -6.96 -3.46
CA LEU A 71 4.65 -6.30 -3.12
C LEU A 71 3.47 -7.27 -3.18
N GLY A 72 3.47 -8.22 -4.10
CA GLY A 72 2.44 -9.26 -4.12
C GLY A 72 2.50 -10.18 -2.89
N SER A 73 3.70 -10.52 -2.41
CA SER A 73 3.87 -11.26 -1.16
C SER A 73 3.39 -10.44 0.05
N LEU A 74 3.77 -9.17 0.10
CA LEU A 74 3.36 -8.25 1.16
C LEU A 74 1.85 -8.01 1.15
N GLY A 75 1.23 -7.92 -0.03
CA GLY A 75 -0.21 -7.79 -0.21
C GLY A 75 -0.98 -8.97 0.37
N ARG A 76 -0.55 -10.21 0.13
CA ARG A 76 -1.15 -11.40 0.75
C ARG A 76 -1.07 -11.39 2.28
N VAL A 77 0.02 -10.88 2.85
CA VAL A 77 0.15 -10.70 4.31
C VAL A 77 -0.82 -9.63 4.80
N HIS A 78 -0.97 -8.51 4.10
CA HIS A 78 -1.93 -7.47 4.50
C HIS A 78 -3.37 -7.97 4.42
N ALA A 79 -3.71 -8.75 3.39
CA ALA A 79 -5.02 -9.39 3.27
C ALA A 79 -5.31 -10.34 4.44
N SER A 80 -4.32 -11.18 4.84
CA SER A 80 -4.52 -12.11 5.96
C SER A 80 -4.65 -11.43 7.32
N LEU A 81 -4.16 -10.19 7.44
CA LEU A 81 -4.32 -9.33 8.62
C LEU A 81 -5.63 -8.54 8.63
N GLY A 82 -6.46 -8.66 7.58
CA GLY A 82 -7.74 -7.94 7.47
C GLY A 82 -7.60 -6.47 7.09
N VAL A 83 -6.47 -6.07 6.50
CA VAL A 83 -6.33 -4.73 5.91
C VAL A 83 -7.27 -4.63 4.71
N THR A 84 -7.98 -3.51 4.58
CA THR A 84 -8.95 -3.28 3.51
C THR A 84 -8.43 -2.29 2.47
N PRO A 85 -8.96 -2.28 1.24
CA PRO A 85 -8.59 -1.28 0.22
C PRO A 85 -8.70 0.17 0.72
N GLN A 86 -9.72 0.47 1.54
CA GLN A 86 -9.93 1.80 2.09
C GLN A 86 -8.77 2.24 3.01
N MET A 87 -8.18 1.31 3.77
CA MET A 87 -7.09 1.60 4.70
C MET A 87 -5.81 2.03 3.99
N TYR A 88 -5.57 1.58 2.74
CA TYR A 88 -4.43 2.06 1.95
C TYR A 88 -4.52 3.56 1.66
N GLY A 89 -5.74 4.05 1.38
CA GLY A 89 -5.97 5.48 1.17
C GLY A 89 -5.66 6.30 2.41
N TRP A 90 -6.09 5.84 3.59
CA TRP A 90 -5.77 6.48 4.88
C TRP A 90 -4.27 6.51 5.13
N VAL A 91 -3.59 5.38 4.97
CA VAL A 91 -2.13 5.29 5.12
C VAL A 91 -1.41 6.25 4.17
N ALA A 92 -1.81 6.29 2.89
CA ALA A 92 -1.17 7.14 1.90
C ALA A 92 -1.32 8.63 2.23
N THR A 93 -2.53 9.07 2.58
CA THR A 93 -2.79 10.46 2.98
C THR A 93 -2.02 10.82 4.25
N THR A 94 -2.17 10.04 5.32
CA THR A 94 -1.52 10.35 6.60
C THR A 94 0.01 10.34 6.50
N LEU A 95 0.60 9.43 5.71
CA LEU A 95 2.05 9.39 5.50
C LEU A 95 2.54 10.64 4.78
N VAL A 96 1.87 11.04 3.69
CA VAL A 96 2.24 12.25 2.93
C VAL A 96 2.10 13.50 3.78
N ASP A 97 1.01 13.62 4.54
CA ASP A 97 0.81 14.77 5.41
C ASP A 97 1.85 14.83 6.53
N THR A 98 2.23 13.67 7.09
CA THR A 98 3.31 13.60 8.10
C THR A 98 4.65 14.02 7.50
N MET A 99 4.98 13.54 6.31
CA MET A 99 6.22 13.95 5.62
C MET A 99 6.21 15.43 5.26
N ALA A 100 5.06 15.99 4.88
CA ALA A 100 4.91 17.41 4.60
C ALA A 100 5.14 18.27 5.85
N ASP A 101 4.56 17.87 6.99
CA ASP A 101 4.74 18.57 8.27
C ASP A 101 6.21 18.54 8.73
N VAL A 102 6.87 17.38 8.61
CA VAL A 102 8.30 17.24 8.95
C VAL A 102 9.19 18.02 7.99
N GLY A 103 8.92 17.98 6.69
CA GLY A 103 9.70 18.69 5.67
C GLY A 103 9.51 20.22 5.71
N GLY A 104 8.40 20.70 6.29
CA GLY A 104 8.11 22.11 6.50
C GLY A 104 8.24 22.93 5.21
N GLU A 105 8.92 24.07 5.30
CA GLU A 105 9.12 25.00 4.16
C GLU A 105 9.90 24.38 2.98
N LYS A 106 10.63 23.28 3.20
CA LYS A 106 11.39 22.58 2.15
C LYS A 106 10.55 21.54 1.42
N TRP A 107 9.38 21.18 1.95
CA TRP A 107 8.45 20.26 1.30
C TRP A 107 7.63 21.00 0.24
N THR A 108 7.49 20.41 -0.95
CA THR A 108 6.80 21.03 -2.08
C THR A 108 5.57 20.25 -2.52
N ASP A 109 4.67 20.91 -3.25
CA ASP A 109 3.48 20.26 -3.83
C ASP A 109 3.85 19.13 -4.81
N ASP A 110 4.98 19.28 -5.52
CA ASP A 110 5.52 18.23 -6.39
C ASP A 110 5.93 16.98 -5.59
N MET A 111 6.52 17.16 -4.40
CA MET A 111 6.86 16.03 -3.51
C MET A 111 5.57 15.33 -3.06
N SER A 112 4.58 16.08 -2.60
CA SER A 112 3.27 15.52 -2.22
C SER A 112 2.63 14.72 -3.35
N THR A 113 2.67 15.24 -4.57
CA THR A 113 2.09 14.60 -5.75
C THR A 113 2.85 13.32 -6.10
N ALA A 114 4.18 13.39 -6.16
CA ALA A 114 5.03 12.23 -6.46
C ALA A 114 4.82 11.09 -5.44
N TRP A 115 4.73 11.41 -4.14
CA TRP A 115 4.48 10.41 -3.11
C TRP A 115 3.08 9.81 -3.18
N LYS A 116 2.05 10.60 -3.45
CA LYS A 116 0.68 10.08 -3.65
C LYS A 116 0.62 9.11 -4.82
N ASP A 117 1.26 9.45 -5.93
CA ASP A 117 1.31 8.59 -7.11
C ASP A 117 2.08 7.29 -6.82
N ALA A 118 3.23 7.39 -6.15
CA ALA A 118 4.04 6.23 -5.76
C ALA A 118 3.29 5.27 -4.82
N LEU A 119 2.67 5.81 -3.77
CA LEU A 119 1.90 5.02 -2.80
C LEU A 119 0.65 4.40 -3.44
N THR A 120 0.00 5.10 -4.37
CA THR A 120 -1.13 4.56 -5.14
C THR A 120 -0.69 3.38 -6.01
N ALA A 121 0.44 3.50 -6.70
CA ALA A 121 0.99 2.41 -7.52
C ALA A 121 1.39 1.19 -6.67
N VAL A 122 2.04 1.41 -5.52
CA VAL A 122 2.38 0.34 -4.57
C VAL A 122 1.12 -0.34 -4.03
N ALA A 123 0.12 0.44 -3.61
CA ALA A 123 -1.14 -0.09 -3.10
C ALA A 123 -1.85 -0.94 -4.16
N ALA A 124 -1.89 -0.51 -5.42
CA ALA A 124 -2.48 -1.29 -6.51
C ALA A 124 -1.80 -2.66 -6.67
N MET A 125 -0.47 -2.71 -6.71
CA MET A 125 0.27 -3.98 -6.83
C MET A 125 0.05 -4.91 -5.62
N MET A 126 -0.11 -4.36 -4.43
CA MET A 126 -0.43 -5.15 -3.24
C MET A 126 -1.86 -5.69 -3.29
N LEU A 127 -2.82 -4.85 -3.70
CA LEU A 127 -4.24 -5.20 -3.82
C LEU A 127 -4.49 -6.25 -4.92
N ASP A 128 -3.74 -6.22 -6.01
CA ASP A 128 -3.81 -7.25 -7.07
C ASP A 128 -3.49 -8.65 -6.55
N ALA A 129 -2.78 -8.76 -5.42
CA ALA A 129 -2.45 -10.02 -4.78
C ALA A 129 -3.43 -10.44 -3.68
N TYR A 130 -4.49 -9.66 -3.43
CA TYR A 130 -5.55 -10.03 -2.50
C TYR A 130 -6.33 -11.22 -3.06
N PRO A 131 -6.85 -12.12 -2.20
CA PRO A 131 -7.77 -13.14 -2.66
C PRO A 131 -8.98 -12.46 -3.33
N ALA A 132 -9.42 -13.01 -4.47
CA ALA A 132 -10.68 -12.59 -5.07
C ALA A 132 -11.80 -12.77 -4.03
N ASP A 133 -12.68 -11.78 -3.92
CA ASP A 133 -13.85 -11.90 -3.07
C ASP A 133 -14.66 -13.11 -3.57
N PRO A 134 -14.92 -14.15 -2.74
CA PRO A 134 -15.75 -15.27 -3.15
C PRO A 134 -17.19 -14.86 -3.51
N SER A 135 -17.56 -13.60 -3.27
CA SER A 135 -18.85 -13.00 -3.64
C SER A 135 -18.86 -12.39 -5.06
N ASP A 136 -17.71 -12.32 -5.74
CA ASP A 136 -17.63 -11.94 -7.16
C ASP A 136 -17.84 -13.19 -8.03
N ASP A 137 -19.03 -13.80 -7.90
CA ASP A 137 -19.57 -14.71 -8.91
C ASP A 137 -19.92 -13.84 -10.13
N GLY A 138 -18.95 -13.68 -11.04
CA GLY A 138 -19.15 -13.03 -12.33
C GLY A 138 -20.35 -13.62 -13.08
N PRO A 139 -20.99 -12.84 -13.98
CA PRO A 139 -22.28 -13.22 -14.54
C PRO A 139 -22.19 -14.52 -15.34
N ASP A 140 -22.93 -15.52 -14.86
CA ASP A 140 -23.47 -16.68 -15.57
C ASP A 140 -22.52 -17.46 -16.50
N SER A 141 -21.92 -18.50 -15.93
CA SER A 141 -21.67 -19.75 -16.64
C SER A 141 -22.99 -20.47 -16.94
N GLU A 142 -23.87 -19.88 -17.76
CA GLU A 142 -25.05 -20.56 -18.30
C GLU A 142 -25.19 -20.31 -19.81
N ARG A 143 -24.55 -21.17 -20.61
CA ARG A 143 -25.17 -21.91 -21.74
C ARG A 143 -24.11 -22.55 -22.61
N SER A 144 -23.63 -23.71 -22.17
CA SER A 144 -23.14 -24.74 -23.10
C SER A 144 -23.58 -26.12 -22.62
N LEU A 145 -24.88 -26.38 -22.73
CA LEU A 145 -25.44 -27.73 -22.71
C LEU A 145 -26.46 -27.84 -23.84
N SER A 146 -25.96 -28.09 -25.04
CA SER A 146 -26.70 -28.83 -26.07
C SER A 146 -25.75 -29.90 -26.63
N GLY A 147 -25.43 -30.86 -25.76
CA GLY A 147 -24.84 -32.14 -26.13
C GLY A 147 -25.96 -33.17 -26.30
N SER A 148 -26.24 -33.50 -27.56
CA SER A 148 -26.62 -34.82 -28.08
C SER A 148 -27.36 -35.83 -27.19
N GLY A 149 -28.60 -36.15 -27.61
CA GLY A 149 -28.89 -37.49 -28.10
C GLY A 149 -29.64 -38.47 -27.18
N ARG A 150 -30.83 -38.89 -27.64
CA ARG A 150 -31.50 -40.21 -27.53
C ARG A 150 -32.99 -40.02 -27.85
N HIS A 151 -33.77 -40.93 -28.43
CA HIS A 151 -33.63 -42.29 -28.96
C HIS A 151 -34.99 -42.61 -29.65
N ARG A 152 -34.98 -43.38 -30.75
CA ARG A 152 -36.02 -44.36 -31.19
C ARG A 152 -37.48 -43.85 -31.35
N ARG A 153 -38.10 -44.01 -32.50
CA ARG A 153 -38.59 -45.29 -33.07
C ARG A 153 -38.94 -45.13 -34.54
#